data_AF-A0A497Q7A0-F1
#
_entry.id   AF-A0A497Q7A0-F1
#
_cell.length_a   1.000
_cell.length_b   1.000
_cell.length_c   1.000
_cell.angle_alpha   90.00
_cell.angle_beta   90.00
_cell.angle_gamma   90.00
#
_symmetry.space_group_name_H-M   'P 1'
#
loop_
_entity.id
_entity.type
_entity.pdbx_description
1 polymer ?
#
loop_
_entity_poly.entity_id
_entity_poly.type
_entity_poly.pdbx_seq_one_letter_code
_entity_poly.pdbx_strand_id
1 'polypeptide(L)'
;ITPAVPDEWFVAKRDLLFSRAPTRFGPVSVEMGLSANQHQIEVKMTRLPAELEIHVPPFRGLKTFKVYGGSVVERVKDGVSSRLRIVPLSDNVVVTYHR
;
A
#
# COMPACT_ATOMS: atom_id res chain seq x y z
N ILE A 1 -12.45 0.04 -7.23
CA ILE A 1 -11.66 1.22 -6.81
C ILE A 1 -11.73 1.22 -5.29
N THR A 2 -10.62 0.94 -4.62
CA THR A 2 -10.52 1.08 -3.16
C THR A 2 -10.45 2.57 -2.81
N PRO A 3 -11.02 3.01 -1.67
CA PRO A 3 -10.96 4.42 -1.29
C PRO A 3 -9.50 4.87 -1.13
N ALA A 4 -9.23 6.09 -1.62
CA ALA A 4 -7.92 6.72 -1.46
C ALA A 4 -7.65 6.99 0.03
N VAL A 5 -6.43 6.71 0.46
CA VAL A 5 -5.97 7.07 1.80
C VAL A 5 -5.78 8.59 1.85
N PRO A 6 -6.36 9.31 2.84
CA PRO A 6 -6.15 10.74 2.96
C PRO A 6 -4.67 11.07 3.21
N ASP A 7 -4.15 12.12 2.55
CA ASP A 7 -2.75 12.54 2.71
C ASP A 7 -2.39 12.85 4.17
N GLU A 8 -3.35 13.36 4.95
CA GLU A 8 -3.23 13.63 6.38
C GLU A 8 -2.87 12.38 7.19
N TRP A 9 -3.19 11.17 6.71
CA TRP A 9 -2.83 9.95 7.40
C TRP A 9 -1.32 9.71 7.41
N PHE A 10 -0.60 10.08 6.33
CA PHE A 10 0.85 9.87 6.24
C PHE A 10 1.66 10.66 7.29
N VAL A 11 1.03 11.64 7.94
CA VAL A 11 1.57 12.41 9.06
C VAL A 11 0.88 12.11 10.39
N ALA A 12 -0.25 11.38 10.38
CA ALA A 12 -1.03 11.08 11.57
C ALA A 12 -0.35 10.05 12.47
N LYS A 13 -0.68 10.10 13.77
CA LYS A 13 -0.25 9.14 14.79
C LYS A 13 -1.32 8.09 15.12
N ARG A 14 -2.24 7.81 14.19
CA ARG A 14 -3.27 6.77 14.32
C ARG A 14 -3.16 5.73 13.22
N ASP A 15 -3.44 4.48 13.53
CA ASP A 15 -3.63 3.44 12.53
C ASP A 15 -4.88 3.72 11.71
N LEU A 16 -4.89 3.26 10.46
CA LEU A 16 -6.07 3.35 9.62
C LEU A 16 -6.39 1.97 9.07
N LEU A 17 -7.58 1.49 9.43
CA LEU A 17 -8.10 0.20 9.02
C LEU A 17 -9.26 0.41 8.06
N PHE A 18 -9.08 -0.04 6.82
CA PHE A 18 -10.16 -0.25 5.87
C PHE A 18 -10.46 -1.75 5.83
N SER A 19 -11.50 -2.19 6.54
CA SER A 19 -11.88 -3.60 6.55
C SER A 19 -13.06 -3.86 5.59
N ARG A 20 -13.02 -5.03 4.92
CA ARG A 20 -14.12 -5.57 4.11
C ARG A 20 -14.64 -4.64 3.01
N ALA A 21 -13.77 -3.82 2.40
CA ALA A 21 -14.17 -3.02 1.26
C ALA A 21 -14.55 -3.95 0.09
N PRO A 22 -15.75 -3.81 -0.51
CA PRO A 22 -16.20 -4.71 -1.56
C PRO A 22 -15.40 -4.47 -2.85
N THR A 23 -14.88 -5.54 -3.44
CA THR A 23 -14.22 -5.48 -4.74
C THR A 23 -14.64 -6.67 -5.61
N ARG A 24 -14.34 -6.60 -6.91
CA ARG A 24 -14.65 -7.67 -7.87
C ARG A 24 -13.95 -9.01 -7.58
N PHE A 25 -12.90 -9.04 -6.75
CA PHE A 25 -12.20 -10.28 -6.39
C PHE A 25 -12.49 -10.74 -4.95
N GLY A 26 -13.46 -10.12 -4.27
CA GLY A 26 -13.81 -10.38 -2.89
C GLY A 26 -13.59 -9.16 -1.98
N PRO A 27 -13.87 -9.29 -0.67
CA PRO A 27 -13.59 -8.24 0.29
C PRO A 27 -12.07 -8.04 0.44
N VAL A 28 -11.62 -6.79 0.40
CA VAL A 28 -10.24 -6.43 0.72
C VAL A 28 -10.17 -5.80 2.10
N SER A 29 -9.12 -6.15 2.85
CA SER A 29 -8.75 -5.48 4.08
C SER A 29 -7.41 -4.79 3.87
N VAL A 30 -7.37 -3.49 4.11
CA VAL A 30 -6.15 -2.69 4.11
C VAL A 30 -5.93 -2.17 5.53
N GLU A 31 -4.81 -2.54 6.11
CA GLU A 31 -4.38 -2.07 7.42
C GLU A 31 -3.16 -1.19 7.24
N MET A 32 -3.23 0.02 7.76
CA MET A 32 -2.09 0.92 7.77
C MET A 32 -1.65 1.16 9.20
N GLY A 33 -0.55 0.51 9.54
CA GLY A 33 0.03 0.51 10.87
C GLY A 33 1.13 1.55 10.99
N LEU A 34 1.20 2.17 12.17
CA LEU A 34 2.31 3.03 12.57
C LEU A 34 3.35 2.23 13.34
N SER A 35 4.60 2.25 12.87
CA SER A 35 5.76 1.91 13.68
C SER A 35 6.59 3.16 13.93
N ALA A 36 7.29 3.19 15.08
CA ALA A 36 8.11 4.32 15.51
C ALA A 36 9.12 4.81 14.44
N ASN A 37 9.55 3.90 13.56
CA ASN A 37 10.55 4.16 12.51
C ASN A 37 10.08 3.86 11.08
N GLN A 38 8.94 3.18 10.91
CA GLN A 38 8.43 2.74 9.61
C GLN A 38 6.91 2.84 9.58
N HIS A 39 6.35 3.24 8.45
CA HIS A 39 4.93 3.05 8.17
C HIS A 39 4.74 1.72 7.45
N GLN A 40 3.62 1.06 7.70
CA GLN A 40 3.26 -0.20 7.08
C GLN A 40 1.88 -0.08 6.42
N ILE A 41 1.76 -0.60 5.20
CA ILE A 41 0.51 -0.78 4.47
C ILE A 41 0.38 -2.27 4.19
N GLU A 42 -0.56 -2.93 4.85
CA GLU A 42 -0.84 -4.35 4.68
C GLU A 42 -2.14 -4.51 3.89
N VAL A 43 -2.08 -5.28 2.80
CA VAL A 43 -3.21 -5.55 1.92
C VAL A 43 -3.49 -7.05 1.96
N LYS A 44 -4.63 -7.40 2.54
CA LYS A 44 -5.12 -8.77 2.70
C LYS A 44 -6.35 -9.01 1.87
N MET A 45 -6.36 -10.10 1.10
CA MET A 45 -7.49 -10.44 0.26
C MET A 45 -7.52 -11.94 -0.05
N THR A 46 -8.72 -12.54 -0.08
CA THR A 46 -8.87 -13.98 -0.41
C THR A 46 -8.30 -14.32 -1.79
N ARG A 47 -8.39 -13.39 -2.74
CA ARG A 47 -7.79 -13.51 -4.07
C ARG A 47 -7.25 -12.17 -4.50
N LEU A 48 -5.95 -11.95 -4.29
CA LEU A 48 -5.28 -10.76 -4.79
C LEU A 48 -5.28 -10.73 -6.33
N PRO A 49 -5.36 -9.55 -6.95
CA PRO A 49 -5.23 -9.39 -8.39
C PRO A 49 -3.80 -9.75 -8.85
N ALA A 50 -3.63 -9.97 -10.15
CA ALA A 50 -2.32 -10.25 -10.74
C ALA A 50 -1.30 -9.12 -10.49
N GLU A 51 -1.80 -7.87 -10.41
CA GLU A 51 -1.00 -6.69 -10.08
C GLU A 51 -1.74 -5.79 -9.11
N LEU A 52 -1.00 -5.21 -8.18
CA LEU A 52 -1.41 -4.15 -7.27
C LEU A 52 -0.69 -2.86 -7.66
N GLU A 53 -1.44 -1.77 -7.70
CA GLU A 53 -0.90 -0.42 -7.86
C GLU A 53 -1.14 0.36 -6.57
N ILE A 54 -0.06 0.85 -5.96
CA ILE A 54 -0.12 1.67 -4.74
C ILE A 54 0.40 3.06 -5.08
N HIS A 55 -0.50 4.04 -5.04
CA HIS A 55 -0.13 5.45 -5.13
C HIS A 55 0.43 5.91 -3.79
N VAL A 56 1.55 6.62 -3.86
CA VAL A 56 2.26 7.14 -2.70
C VAL A 56 2.50 8.63 -2.88
N PRO A 57 2.57 9.41 -1.79
CA PRO A 57 2.78 10.84 -1.90
C PRO A 57 4.11 11.17 -2.59
N PRO A 58 4.16 12.20 -3.45
CA PRO A 58 5.34 12.50 -4.27
C PRO A 58 6.57 12.96 -3.45
N PHE A 59 6.35 13.41 -2.21
CA PHE A 59 7.42 13.77 -1.28
C PHE A 59 8.10 12.56 -0.62
N ARG A 60 7.56 11.34 -0.78
CA ARG A 60 8.18 10.11 -0.28
C ARG A 60 9.10 9.50 -1.34
N GLY A 61 10.33 9.17 -0.94
CA GLY A 61 11.28 8.53 -1.84
C GLY A 61 10.90 7.09 -2.16
N LEU A 62 10.58 6.76 -3.41
CA LEU A 62 10.20 5.40 -3.84
C LEU A 62 11.20 4.29 -3.47
N LYS A 63 12.47 4.64 -3.25
CA LYS A 63 13.52 3.69 -2.84
C LYS A 63 13.41 3.27 -1.37
N THR A 64 12.67 4.00 -0.53
CA THR A 64 12.48 3.65 0.88
C THR A 64 11.41 2.58 1.07
N PHE A 65 10.65 2.27 0.01
CA PHE A 65 9.57 1.28 0.05
C PHE A 65 10.10 -0.14 -0.13
N LYS A 66 9.80 -0.99 0.86
CA LYS A 66 10.02 -2.43 0.83
C LYS A 66 8.68 -3.13 0.70
N VAL A 67 8.66 -4.26 0.00
CA VAL A 67 7.46 -5.08 -0.20
C VAL A 67 7.75 -6.51 0.24
N TYR A 68 6.82 -7.08 1.00
CA TYR A 68 6.83 -8.46 1.48
C TYR A 68 5.52 -9.14 1.01
N GLY A 69 5.58 -10.43 0.73
CA GLY A 69 4.44 -11.16 0.14
C GLY A 69 4.12 -10.77 -1.32
N GLY A 70 4.96 -9.93 -1.92
CA GLY A 70 4.90 -9.53 -3.32
C GLY A 70 6.25 -9.02 -3.82
N SER A 71 6.36 -8.78 -5.13
CA SER A 71 7.57 -8.24 -5.77
C SER A 71 7.27 -6.91 -6.45
N VAL A 72 8.16 -5.92 -6.29
CA VAL A 72 8.05 -4.63 -6.99
C VAL A 72 8.52 -4.81 -8.42
N VAL A 73 7.60 -4.73 -9.37
CA VAL A 73 7.90 -4.78 -10.81
C VAL A 73 8.25 -3.40 -11.36
N GLU A 74 7.67 -2.33 -10.80
CA GLU A 74 7.92 -0.98 -11.29
C GLU A 74 7.81 0.06 -10.17
N ARG A 75 8.68 1.08 -10.23
CA ARG A 75 8.62 2.29 -9.41
C ARG A 75 8.50 3.47 -10.34
N VAL A 76 7.31 4.06 -10.43
CA VAL A 76 7.05 5.19 -11.32
C VAL A 76 7.01 6.46 -10.49
N LYS A 77 7.88 7.40 -10.82
CA LYS A 77 7.83 8.77 -10.29
C LYS A 77 7.41 9.68 -11.44
N ASP A 78 6.15 10.08 -11.46
CA ASP A 78 5.67 11.14 -12.34
C ASP A 78 5.55 12.46 -11.54
N GLY A 79 5.46 13.61 -12.22
CA GLY A 79 5.42 14.92 -11.57
C GLY A 79 4.15 15.22 -10.75
N VAL A 80 3.14 14.34 -10.83
CA VAL A 80 1.80 14.50 -10.26
C VAL A 80 1.48 13.38 -9.25
N SER A 81 2.02 12.18 -9.44
CA SER A 81 1.81 10.99 -8.63
C SER A 81 3.05 10.09 -8.64
N SER A 82 3.37 9.53 -7.48
CA SER A 82 4.37 8.46 -7.39
C SER A 82 3.61 7.16 -7.13
N ARG A 83 4.01 6.06 -7.77
CA ARG A 83 3.33 4.78 -7.61
C ARG A 83 4.27 3.58 -7.67
N LEU A 84 3.87 2.53 -6.96
CA LEU A 84 4.50 1.22 -6.97
C LEU A 84 3.59 0.23 -7.68
N ARG A 85 4.11 -0.50 -8.66
CA ARG A 85 3.45 -1.69 -9.19
C ARG A 85 4.06 -2.93 -8.57
N ILE A 86 3.19 -3.77 -8.03
CA ILE A 86 3.54 -4.94 -7.23
C ILE A 86 2.83 -6.15 -7.80
N VAL A 87 3.56 -7.24 -8.00
CA VAL A 87 2.98 -8.56 -8.28
C VAL A 87 2.85 -9.30 -6.95
N PRO A 88 1.64 -9.63 -6.49
CA PRO A 88 1.45 -10.44 -5.30
C PRO A 88 1.99 -11.86 -5.48
N LEU A 89 2.69 -12.37 -4.46
CA LEU A 89 3.24 -13.73 -4.40
C LEU A 89 2.62 -14.55 -3.26
N SER A 90 1.81 -13.90 -2.41
CA SER A 90 0.99 -14.46 -1.33
C SER A 90 -0.36 -13.75 -1.36
N ASP A 91 -1.33 -14.29 -0.63
CA ASP A 91 -2.63 -13.70 -0.27
C ASP A 91 -2.55 -12.46 0.64
N ASN A 92 -1.34 -12.17 1.15
CA ASN A 92 -1.03 -10.99 1.93
C ASN A 92 0.17 -10.25 1.33
N VAL A 93 0.03 -8.94 1.11
CA VAL A 93 1.11 -8.07 0.66
C VAL A 93 1.33 -6.97 1.69
N VAL A 94 2.55 -6.84 2.20
CA VAL A 94 2.93 -5.81 3.15
C VAL A 94 3.92 -4.87 2.49
N VAL A 95 3.62 -3.58 2.49
CA VAL A 95 4.50 -2.53 2.00
C VAL A 95 4.94 -1.67 3.18
N THR A 96 6.24 -1.54 3.39
CA THR A 96 6.79 -0.68 4.45
C THR A 96 7.62 0.44 3.87
N TYR A 97 7.63 1.60 4.52
CA TYR A 97 8.51 2.70 4.16
C TYR A 97 8.99 3.46 5.39
N HIS A 98 10.20 4.01 5.30
CA HIS A 98 10.77 4.83 6.36
C HIS A 98 10.03 6.17 6.48
N ARG A 99 9.89 6.64 7.72
CA ARG A 99 9.31 7.93 8.06
C ARG A 99 10.15 9.10 7.55
#